data_AF-A0A0S9P0M7-F1
#
_entry.id   AF-A0A0S9P0M7-F1
#
_cell.length_a   1.000
_cell.length_b   1.000
_cell.length_c   1.000
_cell.angle_alpha   90.00
_cell.angle_beta   90.00
_cell.angle_gamma   90.00
#
_symmetry.space_group_name_H-M   'P 1'
#
loop_
_entity.id
_entity.type
_entity.pdbx_description
1 polymer ?
#
loop_
_entity_poly.entity_id
_entity_poly.type
_entity_poly.pdbx_seq_one_letter_code
_entity_poly.pdbx_strand_id
1 'polypeptide(L)'
;MIPWRMALAAGALVAMPACAHEVSGQHGGRVTDAGKYHVELVAKGEAVDVFVSDGSQKPVPTAGFKGTAILVVGGKPTRVPLEPVEGNRLSGKASVALGESPKGAVQLTAPDGATASGKFN
;
A
#
# COMPACT_ATOMS: atom_id res chain seq x y z
N MET A 1 60.03 -20.92 11.57
CA MET A 1 59.57 -22.15 10.90
C MET A 1 58.06 -22.24 11.09
N ILE A 2 57.29 -22.38 10.00
CA ILE A 2 55.81 -22.49 9.91
C ILE A 2 55.53 -23.97 9.50
N PRO A 3 54.51 -24.69 10.03
CA PRO A 3 53.12 -24.67 9.52
C PRO A 3 52.01 -24.75 10.59
N TRP A 4 50.90 -24.02 10.49
CA TRP A 4 49.69 -24.22 9.65
C TRP A 4 48.85 -25.44 10.03
N ARG A 5 47.58 -25.20 10.39
CA ARG A 5 46.33 -26.02 10.33
C ARG A 5 45.44 -25.54 11.49
N MET A 6 44.22 -25.05 11.34
CA MET A 6 43.05 -25.50 10.57
C MET A 6 42.16 -24.27 10.28
N ALA A 7 41.75 -24.00 9.03
CA ALA A 7 40.63 -24.57 8.27
C ALA A 7 39.38 -23.66 8.31
N LEU A 8 38.94 -23.28 7.10
CA LEU A 8 37.75 -22.51 6.76
C LEU A 8 36.45 -23.18 7.25
N ALA A 9 35.43 -22.36 7.50
CA ALA A 9 34.12 -22.60 6.91
C ALA A 9 33.36 -21.28 6.74
N ALA A 10 33.15 -20.92 5.47
CA ALA A 10 32.37 -19.78 5.03
C ALA A 10 30.88 -20.02 5.26
N GLY A 11 30.18 -18.99 5.73
CA GLY A 11 28.73 -18.87 5.66
C GLY A 11 28.37 -17.58 4.93
N ALA A 12 28.46 -17.57 3.61
CA ALA A 12 27.92 -16.48 2.82
C ALA A 12 26.38 -16.58 2.87
N LEU A 13 25.77 -15.78 3.74
CA LEU A 13 24.33 -15.61 3.81
C LEU A 13 23.91 -14.90 2.52
N VAL A 14 23.43 -15.64 1.53
CA VAL A 14 22.80 -15.07 0.34
C VAL A 14 21.49 -14.45 0.80
N ALA A 15 21.50 -13.14 1.03
CA ALA A 15 20.29 -12.36 1.23
C ALA A 15 19.51 -12.41 -0.09
N MET A 16 18.50 -13.29 -0.16
CA MET A 16 17.59 -13.28 -1.29
C MET A 16 16.83 -11.96 -1.28
N PRO A 17 16.78 -11.23 -2.41
CA PRO A 17 15.91 -10.08 -2.52
C PRO A 17 14.47 -10.61 -2.42
N ALA A 18 13.79 -10.26 -1.33
CA ALA A 18 12.36 -10.45 -1.24
C ALA A 18 11.72 -9.57 -2.32
N CYS A 19 11.40 -10.16 -3.48
CA CYS A 19 10.51 -9.56 -4.45
C CYS A 19 9.16 -9.40 -3.76
N ALA A 20 8.89 -8.21 -3.22
CA ALA A 20 7.55 -7.80 -2.83
C ALA A 20 6.72 -7.84 -4.12
N HIS A 21 5.96 -8.91 -4.32
CA HIS A 21 5.04 -9.05 -5.45
C HIS A 21 4.01 -7.93 -5.32
N GLU A 22 4.13 -6.92 -6.17
CA GLU A 22 3.09 -5.92 -6.36
C GLU A 22 1.93 -6.63 -7.07
N VAL A 23 1.01 -7.21 -6.28
CA VAL A 23 -0.16 -7.89 -6.84
C VAL A 23 -1.06 -6.83 -7.47
N SER A 24 -1.31 -6.96 -8.77
CA SER A 24 -2.32 -6.14 -9.45
C SER A 24 -3.68 -6.48 -8.85
N GLY A 25 -4.36 -5.46 -8.35
CA GLY A 25 -5.63 -5.61 -7.66
C GLY A 25 -6.80 -5.85 -8.62
N GLN A 26 -7.96 -6.18 -8.05
CA GLN A 26 -9.16 -6.58 -8.79
C GLN A 26 -9.72 -5.45 -9.66
N HIS A 27 -9.36 -4.21 -9.34
CA HIS A 27 -9.80 -2.99 -10.02
C HIS A 27 -8.68 -2.37 -10.89
N GLY A 28 -7.57 -3.10 -11.10
CA GLY A 28 -6.41 -2.67 -11.86
C GLY A 28 -5.47 -1.74 -11.10
N GLY A 29 -5.60 -1.68 -9.77
CA GLY A 29 -4.75 -0.91 -8.89
C GLY A 29 -3.58 -1.70 -8.33
N ARG A 30 -2.86 -1.06 -7.40
CA ARG A 30 -1.79 -1.69 -6.62
C ARG A 30 -2.37 -2.08 -5.26
N VAL A 31 -2.04 -3.27 -4.77
CA VAL A 31 -2.51 -3.75 -3.45
C VAL A 31 -1.38 -3.69 -2.43
N THR A 32 -1.71 -3.33 -1.19
CA THR A 32 -0.79 -3.40 -0.05
C THR A 32 -1.55 -3.71 1.24
N ASP A 33 -0.86 -4.25 2.22
CA ASP A 33 -1.42 -4.54 3.54
C ASP A 33 -1.64 -3.24 4.33
N ALA A 34 -2.78 -3.13 5.00
CA ALA A 34 -3.12 -2.06 5.93
C ALA A 34 -3.72 -2.65 7.22
N GLY A 35 -2.85 -3.08 8.14
CA GLY A 35 -3.28 -3.72 9.38
C GLY A 35 -4.00 -5.04 9.09
N LYS A 36 -5.28 -5.14 9.48
CA LYS A 36 -6.13 -6.31 9.18
C LYS A 36 -6.80 -6.27 7.81
N TYR A 37 -6.62 -5.18 7.08
CA TYR A 37 -7.21 -4.95 5.76
C TYR A 37 -6.15 -5.04 4.67
N HIS A 38 -6.60 -5.31 3.46
CA HIS A 38 -5.88 -5.04 2.22
C HIS A 38 -6.47 -3.80 1.57
N VAL A 39 -5.62 -2.93 1.05
CA VAL A 39 -6.04 -1.73 0.33
C VAL A 39 -5.50 -1.76 -1.09
N GLU A 40 -6.41 -1.63 -2.04
CA GLU A 40 -6.06 -1.45 -3.45
C GLU A 40 -6.18 0.02 -3.82
N LEU A 41 -5.07 0.64 -4.26
CA LEU A 41 -5.02 2.01 -4.76
C LEU A 41 -5.10 2.02 -6.29
N VAL A 42 -6.10 2.70 -6.83
CA VAL A 42 -6.25 3.03 -8.26
C VAL A 42 -6.11 4.54 -8.41
N ALA A 43 -5.06 4.98 -9.10
CA ALA A 43 -4.84 6.39 -9.40
C ALA A 43 -4.95 6.63 -10.92
N LYS A 44 -5.81 7.56 -11.35
CA LYS A 44 -6.01 7.90 -12.77
C LYS A 44 -6.18 9.41 -12.93
N GLY A 45 -5.17 10.08 -13.47
CA GLY A 45 -5.16 11.55 -13.52
C GLY A 45 -5.28 12.10 -12.10
N GLU A 46 -6.31 12.89 -11.82
CA GLU A 46 -6.57 13.44 -10.47
C GLU A 46 -7.42 12.52 -9.59
N ALA A 47 -8.01 11.46 -10.14
CA ALA A 47 -8.88 10.56 -9.40
C ALA A 47 -8.07 9.57 -8.55
N VAL A 48 -8.50 9.40 -7.29
CA VAL A 48 -7.99 8.40 -6.36
C VAL A 48 -9.15 7.52 -5.91
N ASP A 49 -9.03 6.24 -6.17
CA ASP A 49 -9.92 5.23 -5.61
C ASP A 49 -9.12 4.26 -4.75
N VAL A 50 -9.69 3.95 -3.59
CA VAL A 50 -9.18 2.95 -2.66
C VAL A 50 -10.26 1.91 -2.42
N PHE A 51 -9.95 0.65 -2.70
CA PHE A 51 -10.83 -0.47 -2.38
C PHE A 51 -10.31 -1.20 -1.16
N VAL A 52 -11.22 -1.55 -0.25
CA VAL A 52 -10.88 -2.22 1.01
C VAL A 52 -11.31 -3.68 0.96
N SER A 53 -10.43 -4.58 1.36
CA SER A 53 -10.75 -6.00 1.57
C SER A 53 -10.16 -6.50 2.89
N ASP A 54 -10.64 -7.64 3.36
CA ASP A 54 -10.09 -8.32 4.53
C ASP A 54 -8.85 -9.15 4.18
N GLY A 55 -8.22 -9.77 5.19
CA GLY A 55 -7.05 -10.64 5.01
C GLY A 55 -7.26 -11.85 4.08
N SER A 56 -8.52 -12.20 3.75
CA SER A 56 -8.91 -13.24 2.80
C SER A 56 -9.31 -12.69 1.42
N GLN A 57 -8.96 -11.43 1.13
CA GLN A 57 -9.30 -10.73 -0.11
C GLN A 57 -10.81 -10.50 -0.32
N LYS A 58 -11.66 -10.66 0.71
CA LYS A 58 -13.09 -10.39 0.58
C LYS A 58 -13.36 -8.88 0.70
N PRO A 59 -14.20 -8.29 -0.16
CA PRO A 59 -14.59 -6.88 -0.06
C PRO A 59 -15.17 -6.53 1.32
N VAL A 60 -14.69 -5.44 1.91
CA VAL A 60 -15.21 -4.90 3.19
C VAL A 60 -16.00 -3.62 2.91
N PRO A 61 -17.28 -3.53 3.31
CA PRO A 61 -18.05 -2.31 3.13
C PRO A 61 -17.38 -1.09 3.75
N THR A 62 -17.26 0.00 2.99
CA THR A 62 -16.57 1.23 3.44
C THR A 62 -17.51 2.21 4.14
N ALA A 63 -18.78 1.87 4.31
CA ALA A 63 -19.71 2.68 5.08
C ALA A 63 -19.17 2.92 6.51
N GLY A 64 -19.08 4.20 6.90
CA GLY A 64 -18.53 4.61 8.20
C GLY A 64 -17.00 4.64 8.28
N PHE A 65 -16.28 4.21 7.24
CA PHE A 65 -14.83 4.43 7.16
C PHE A 65 -14.54 5.90 6.86
N LYS A 66 -13.36 6.35 7.30
CA LYS A 66 -12.71 7.56 6.83
C LYS A 66 -11.37 7.19 6.20
N GLY A 67 -10.98 7.87 5.13
CA GLY A 67 -9.72 7.61 4.46
C GLY A 67 -8.94 8.87 4.12
N THR A 68 -7.62 8.75 4.04
CA THR A 68 -6.75 9.77 3.45
C THR A 68 -5.62 9.10 2.68
N ALA A 69 -5.52 9.37 1.38
CA ALA A 69 -4.34 9.01 0.60
C ALA A 69 -3.31 10.13 0.66
N ILE A 70 -2.08 9.79 1.02
CA ILE A 70 -0.93 10.70 1.07
C ILE A 70 0.01 10.25 -0.04
N LEU A 71 -0.10 10.88 -1.21
CA LEU A 71 0.60 10.47 -2.43
C LEU A 71 1.70 11.47 -2.78
N VAL A 72 2.85 10.99 -3.23
CA VAL A 72 4.00 11.82 -3.59
C VAL A 72 3.93 12.18 -5.07
N VAL A 73 3.86 13.47 -5.37
CA VAL A 73 3.87 14.03 -6.73
C VAL A 73 4.99 15.05 -6.84
N GLY A 74 5.91 14.87 -7.79
CA GLY A 74 7.06 15.77 -7.95
C GLY A 74 7.92 15.91 -6.68
N GLY A 75 8.03 14.84 -5.89
CA GLY A 75 8.77 14.83 -4.62
C GLY A 75 8.04 15.47 -3.43
N LYS A 76 6.80 15.94 -3.60
CA LYS A 76 6.01 16.56 -2.53
C LYS A 76 4.80 15.69 -2.15
N PRO A 77 4.46 15.57 -0.86
CA PRO A 77 3.25 14.87 -0.44
C PRO A 77 1.99 15.69 -0.72
N THR A 78 1.05 15.08 -1.42
CA THR A 78 -0.31 15.54 -1.67
C THR A 78 -1.27 14.72 -0.83
N ARG A 79 -2.08 15.37 0.00
CA ARG A 79 -3.10 14.71 0.80
C ARG A 79 -4.44 14.76 0.05
N VAL A 80 -5.06 13.60 -0.11
CA VAL A 80 -6.34 13.42 -0.77
C VAL A 80 -7.30 12.83 0.26
N PRO A 81 -8.28 13.61 0.77
CA PRO A 81 -9.34 13.04 1.60
C PRO A 81 -10.13 12.05 0.75
N LEU A 82 -10.51 10.92 1.36
CA LEU A 82 -11.29 9.88 0.71
C LEU A 82 -12.61 9.68 1.45
N GLU A 83 -13.70 9.65 0.69
CA GLU A 83 -15.05 9.46 1.19
C GLU A 83 -15.63 8.12 0.73
N PRO A 84 -16.43 7.43 1.58
CA PRO A 84 -17.18 6.25 1.15
C PRO A 84 -18.12 6.59 0.01
N VAL A 85 -18.10 5.75 -1.02
CA VAL A 85 -19.07 5.80 -2.12
C VAL A 85 -19.99 4.59 -2.02
N GLU A 86 -19.78 3.58 -2.86
CA GLU A 86 -20.55 2.33 -2.84
C GLU A 86 -19.66 1.12 -2.55
N GLY A 87 -20.27 0.07 -2.01
CA GLY A 87 -19.59 -1.19 -1.74
C GLY A 87 -18.38 -1.02 -0.81
N ASN A 88 -17.21 -1.42 -1.31
CA ASN A 88 -15.94 -1.40 -0.59
C ASN A 88 -15.00 -0.28 -1.06
N ARG A 89 -15.53 0.76 -1.72
CA ARG A 89 -14.74 1.84 -2.32
C ARG A 89 -14.77 3.11 -1.48
N LEU A 90 -13.60 3.73 -1.37
CA LEU A 90 -13.38 5.10 -0.92
C LEU A 90 -12.85 5.89 -2.12
N SER A 91 -13.39 7.08 -2.39
CA SER A 91 -12.98 7.89 -3.53
C SER A 91 -12.61 9.31 -3.11
N GLY A 92 -11.68 9.91 -3.84
CA GLY A 92 -11.27 11.30 -3.65
C GLY A 92 -10.62 11.87 -4.90
N LYS A 93 -10.39 13.19 -4.86
CA LYS A 93 -9.78 13.93 -5.96
C LYS A 93 -8.54 14.67 -5.48
N ALA A 94 -7.40 14.41 -6.10
CA ALA A 94 -6.16 15.13 -5.86
C ALA A 94 -6.21 16.55 -6.47
N SER A 95 -5.45 17.47 -5.89
CA SER A 95 -5.30 18.84 -6.42
C SER A 95 -4.39 18.93 -7.65
N VAL A 96 -3.71 17.83 -7.98
CA VAL A 96 -2.78 17.71 -9.11
C VAL A 96 -2.90 16.30 -9.70
N ALA A 97 -2.61 16.18 -11.00
CA ALA A 97 -2.57 14.87 -11.65
C ALA A 97 -1.51 13.97 -11.00
N LEU A 98 -1.94 12.77 -10.66
CA LEU A 98 -1.11 11.70 -10.14
C LEU A 98 -0.45 11.00 -11.33
N GLY A 99 0.84 10.72 -11.23
CA GLY A 99 1.52 9.83 -12.18
C GLY A 99 0.92 8.42 -12.14
N GLU A 100 1.31 7.55 -13.07
CA GLU A 100 0.72 6.21 -13.21
C GLU A 100 0.91 5.30 -11.98
N SER A 101 1.94 5.55 -11.18
CA SER A 101 2.24 4.76 -9.97
C SER A 101 2.78 5.67 -8.87
N PRO A 102 1.92 6.47 -8.23
CA PRO A 102 2.36 7.39 -7.19
C PRO A 102 2.81 6.59 -5.96
N LYS A 103 3.95 6.96 -5.39
CA LYS A 103 4.39 6.44 -4.08
C LYS A 103 3.58 7.12 -2.99
N GLY A 104 3.42 6.50 -1.83
CA GLY A 104 2.69 7.11 -0.74
C GLY A 104 2.16 6.13 0.29
N ALA A 105 1.13 6.55 1.00
CA ALA A 105 0.39 5.71 1.93
C ALA A 105 -1.09 6.05 1.93
N VAL A 106 -1.92 5.06 2.21
CA VAL A 106 -3.35 5.23 2.47
C VAL A 106 -3.59 4.97 3.94
N GLN A 107 -4.12 5.96 4.64
CA GLN A 107 -4.55 5.83 6.03
C GLN A 107 -6.07 5.61 6.07
N LEU A 108 -6.49 4.64 6.86
CA LEU A 108 -7.88 4.30 7.12
C LEU A 108 -8.20 4.48 8.60
N THR A 109 -9.41 4.94 8.88
CA THR A 109 -10.06 4.85 10.19
C THR A 109 -11.35 4.06 9.99
N ALA A 110 -11.44 2.91 10.65
CA ALA A 110 -12.62 2.07 10.64
C ALA A 110 -13.74 2.65 11.53
N PRO A 111 -15.00 2.19 11.39
CA PRO A 111 -16.13 2.71 12.17
C PRO A 111 -15.97 2.54 13.70
N ASP A 112 -15.18 1.56 14.12
CA ASP A 112 -14.80 1.32 15.53
C ASP A 112 -13.71 2.28 16.05
N GLY A 113 -13.21 3.18 15.20
CA GLY A 113 -12.12 4.11 15.50
C GLY A 113 -10.72 3.52 15.31
N ALA A 114 -10.59 2.23 15.00
CA ALA A 114 -9.29 1.61 14.75
C ALA A 114 -8.65 2.19 13.47
N THR A 115 -7.35 2.44 13.53
CA THR A 115 -6.60 2.99 12.40
C THR A 115 -5.71 1.94 11.74
N ALA A 116 -5.57 2.06 10.43
CA ALA A 116 -4.71 1.20 9.62
C ALA A 116 -4.02 2.04 8.53
N SER A 117 -2.85 1.61 8.07
CA SER A 117 -2.10 2.32 7.03
C SER A 117 -1.42 1.34 6.09
N GLY A 118 -1.65 1.52 4.80
CA GLY A 118 -1.00 0.76 3.73
C GLY A 118 -0.02 1.63 2.95
N LYS A 119 1.17 1.10 2.66
CA LYS A 119 2.25 1.85 1.97
C LYS A 119 2.42 1.38 0.52
N PHE A 120 2.64 2.34 -0.37
CA PHE A 120 2.90 2.15 -1.79
C PHE A 120 4.28 2.72 -2.13
N ASN A 121 5.21 1.88 -2.59
CA ASN A 121 6.60 2.28 -2.86
C ASN A 121 6.90 2.50 -4.34
#